data_AF-A0A351YGC8-F1
#
_entry.id   AF-A0A351YGC8-F1
#
_cell.length_a   1.000
_cell.length_b   1.000
_cell.length_c   1.000
_cell.angle_alpha   90.00
_cell.angle_beta   90.00
_cell.angle_gamma   90.00
#
_symmetry.space_group_name_H-M   'P 1'
#
loop_
_entity.id
_entity.type
_entity.pdbx_description
1 polymer ?
#
loop_
_entity_poly.entity_id
_entity_poly.type
_entity_poly.pdbx_seq_one_letter_code
_entity_poly.pdbx_strand_id
1 'polypeptide(L)'
;KIQYRVMLARYRGKTTCPLCHGTRLKKEAGYVKIGGRSISQLVDLSIVDLKDFFDHLQLDAHETLIAQRILTEIHNRLQFLLDVGLGYLTLNRLSNTLSGGESQRINLATSLG
;
A
#
# COMPACT_ATOMS: atom_id res chain seq x y z
N LYS A 1 -36.98 8.93 1.02
CA LYS A 1 -35.81 8.47 1.83
C LYS A 1 -34.48 8.51 1.07
N ILE A 2 -34.38 8.03 -0.17
CA ILE A 2 -33.11 8.03 -0.96
C ILE A 2 -32.71 9.44 -1.45
N GLN A 3 -33.65 10.22 -1.99
CA GLN A 3 -33.38 11.58 -2.50
C GLN A 3 -32.74 12.49 -1.44
N TYR A 4 -33.20 12.41 -0.19
CA TYR A 4 -32.62 13.15 0.93
C TYR A 4 -31.17 12.73 1.24
N ARG A 5 -30.82 11.44 1.14
CA ARG A 5 -29.42 10.99 1.33
C ARG A 5 -28.49 11.51 0.24
N VAL A 6 -28.95 11.53 -1.00
CA VAL A 6 -28.18 12.05 -2.15
C VAL A 6 -27.98 13.57 -2.03
N MET A 7 -29.04 14.30 -1.65
CA MET A 7 -28.94 15.74 -1.37
C MET A 7 -27.93 16.03 -0.25
N LEU A 8 -28.02 15.33 0.88
CA LEU A 8 -27.11 15.52 2.02
C LEU A 8 -25.66 15.14 1.71
N ALA A 9 -25.43 14.17 0.83
CA ALA A 9 -24.08 13.76 0.43
C ALA A 9 -23.30 14.89 -0.27
N ARG A 10 -23.98 15.81 -0.97
CA ARG A 10 -23.36 16.98 -1.61
C ARG A 10 -22.72 17.94 -0.62
N TYR A 11 -23.17 17.93 0.63
CA TYR A 11 -22.68 18.79 1.71
C TYR A 11 -21.72 18.07 2.68
N ARG A 12 -21.32 16.83 2.38
CA ARG A 12 -20.40 16.04 3.20
C ARG A 12 -19.09 15.83 2.44
N GLY A 13 -17.98 16.23 3.06
CA GLY A 13 -16.62 15.95 2.56
C GLY A 13 -16.01 14.70 3.19
N LYS A 14 -14.94 14.19 2.58
CA LYS A 14 -14.04 13.23 3.24
C LYS A 14 -13.05 14.03 4.08
N THR A 15 -12.91 13.67 5.35
CA THR A 15 -11.90 14.23 6.26
C THR A 15 -11.00 13.12 6.80
N THR A 16 -9.77 13.48 7.16
CA THR A 16 -8.85 12.56 7.83
C THR A 16 -9.39 12.21 9.21
N CYS A 17 -9.47 10.92 9.52
CA CYS A 17 -9.89 10.47 10.84
C CYS A 17 -8.93 11.00 11.92
N PRO A 18 -9.40 11.65 12.99
CA PRO A 18 -8.54 12.20 14.03
C PRO A 18 -7.87 11.14 14.91
N LEU A 19 -8.36 9.89 14.91
CA LEU A 19 -7.84 8.81 15.74
C LEU A 19 -6.73 8.01 15.07
N CYS A 20 -6.89 7.69 13.78
CA CYS A 20 -5.94 6.87 13.03
C CYS A 20 -5.16 7.66 11.98
N HIS A 21 -5.46 8.95 11.82
CA HIS A 21 -4.82 9.86 10.86
C HIS A 21 -4.83 9.34 9.41
N GLY A 22 -5.82 8.53 9.05
CA GLY A 22 -5.96 7.99 7.70
C GLY A 22 -5.31 6.62 7.47
N THR A 23 -4.63 6.04 8.47
CA THR A 23 -4.01 4.70 8.38
C THR A 23 -5.03 3.56 8.31
N ARG A 24 -6.27 3.78 8.78
CA ARG A 24 -7.37 2.79 8.82
C ARG A 24 -7.08 1.57 9.71
N LEU A 25 -6.04 1.66 10.54
CA LEU A 25 -5.65 0.61 11.47
C LEU A 25 -5.87 1.06 12.92
N LYS A 26 -5.94 0.09 13.83
CA LYS A 26 -5.91 0.37 15.27
C LYS A 26 -4.48 0.75 15.70
N LYS A 27 -4.35 1.41 16.86
CA LYS A 27 -3.05 1.88 17.37
C LYS A 27 -2.07 0.72 17.60
N GLU A 28 -2.58 -0.44 18.00
CA GLU A 28 -1.77 -1.63 18.31
C GLU A 28 -1.06 -2.17 17.06
N ALA A 29 -1.63 -1.99 15.87
CA ALA A 29 -0.99 -2.39 14.62
C ALA A 29 0.31 -1.60 14.37
N GLY A 30 0.44 -0.39 14.92
CA GLY A 30 1.66 0.41 14.84
C GLY A 30 2.79 -0.09 15.74
N TYR A 31 2.52 -0.98 16.68
CA TYR A 31 3.54 -1.54 17.57
C TYR A 31 4.34 -2.67 16.90
N VAL A 32 3.75 -3.33 15.90
CA VAL A 32 4.45 -4.33 15.10
C VAL A 32 5.32 -3.62 14.06
N LYS A 33 6.61 -3.93 14.07
CA LYS A 33 7.61 -3.32 13.19
C LYS A 33 8.42 -4.38 12.46
N ILE A 34 8.74 -4.08 11.21
CA ILE A 34 9.64 -4.87 10.36
C ILE A 34 10.75 -3.91 9.94
N GLY A 35 12.01 -4.27 10.15
CA GLY A 35 13.15 -3.37 9.85
C GLY A 35 13.01 -1.98 10.49
N GLY A 36 12.42 -1.91 11.69
CA GLY A 36 12.18 -0.65 12.41
C GLY A 36 10.98 0.19 11.94
N ARG A 37 10.25 -0.23 10.89
CA ARG A 37 9.09 0.49 10.34
C ARG A 37 7.77 -0.27 10.58
N SER A 38 6.69 0.46 10.84
CA SER A 38 5.35 -0.13 10.94
C SER A 38 4.70 -0.30 9.56
N ILE A 39 3.66 -1.13 9.48
CA ILE A 39 2.93 -1.35 8.22
C ILE A 39 2.41 -0.04 7.61
N SER A 40 1.93 0.90 8.43
CA SER A 40 1.45 2.20 7.95
C SER A 40 2.56 3.01 7.28
N GLN A 41 3.77 2.97 7.83
CA GLN A 41 4.92 3.65 7.25
C GLN A 41 5.36 3.01 5.92
N LEU A 42 5.27 1.68 5.82
CA LEU A 42 5.65 0.95 4.61
C LEU A 42 4.70 1.20 3.44
N VAL A 43 3.39 1.22 3.68
CA VAL A 43 2.41 1.46 2.59
C VAL A 43 2.38 2.91 2.08
N ASP A 44 2.94 3.83 2.86
CA ASP A 44 3.08 5.25 2.51
C ASP A 44 4.38 5.55 1.73
N LEU A 45 5.32 4.60 1.66
CA LEU A 45 6.49 4.71 0.78
C LEU A 45 6.08 4.62 -0.69
N SER A 46 6.85 5.26 -1.56
CA SER A 46 6.75 5.00 -3.00
C SER A 46 7.13 3.54 -3.28
N ILE A 47 6.64 2.96 -4.37
CA ILE A 47 6.97 1.58 -4.74
C ILE A 47 8.48 1.42 -4.95
N VAL A 48 9.18 2.45 -5.44
CA VAL A 48 10.65 2.46 -5.53
C VAL A 48 11.28 2.37 -4.13
N ASP A 49 10.93 3.27 -3.23
CA ASP A 49 11.50 3.28 -1.87
C ASP A 49 11.13 2.01 -1.08
N LEU A 50 9.95 1.45 -1.34
CA LEU A 50 9.48 0.22 -0.73
C LEU A 50 10.24 -0.99 -1.24
N LYS A 51 10.56 -1.04 -2.54
CA LYS A 51 11.43 -2.07 -3.12
C LYS A 51 12.82 -2.00 -2.51
N ASP A 52 13.40 -0.81 -2.43
CA ASP A 52 14.71 -0.58 -1.80
C ASP A 52 14.71 -1.00 -0.33
N PHE A 53 13.63 -0.71 0.40
CA PHE A 53 13.47 -1.14 1.79
C PHE A 53 13.53 -2.68 1.93
N PHE A 54 12.80 -3.42 1.09
CA PHE A 54 12.80 -4.88 1.15
C PHE A 54 14.11 -5.49 0.66
N ASP A 55 14.78 -4.88 -0.32
CA ASP A 55 16.09 -5.35 -0.81
C ASP A 55 17.19 -5.25 0.26
N HIS A 56 17.08 -4.27 1.16
CA HIS A 56 18.04 -4.06 2.26
C HIS A 56 17.52 -4.53 3.62
N LEU A 57 16.39 -5.24 3.65
CA LEU A 57 15.81 -5.74 4.89
C LEU A 57 16.67 -6.85 5.47
N GLN A 58 17.23 -6.61 6.66
CA GLN A 58 17.98 -7.59 7.42
C GLN A 58 17.05 -8.31 8.40
N LEU A 59 16.98 -9.63 8.27
CA LEU A 59 16.23 -10.52 9.14
C LEU A 59 17.17 -11.55 9.75
N ASP A 60 16.80 -12.11 10.90
CA ASP A 60 17.55 -13.24 11.45
C ASP A 60 17.33 -14.52 10.61
N ALA A 61 18.11 -15.57 10.86
CA ALA A 61 18.04 -16.80 10.07
C ALA A 61 16.68 -17.51 10.18
N HIS A 62 16.00 -17.39 11.32
CA HIS A 62 14.73 -18.05 11.58
C HIS A 62 13.57 -17.29 10.91
N GLU A 63 13.53 -15.97 11.07
CA GLU A 63 12.63 -15.06 10.36
C GLU A 63 12.79 -15.18 8.85
N THR A 64 14.03 -15.22 8.36
CA THR A 64 14.31 -15.42 6.92
C THR A 64 13.71 -16.74 6.42
N LEU A 65 13.89 -17.84 7.16
CA LEU A 65 13.34 -19.15 6.77
C LEU A 65 11.81 -19.13 6.68
N ILE A 66 11.14 -18.48 7.62
CA ILE A 66 9.67 -18.37 7.64
C ILE A 66 9.17 -17.42 6.54
N ALA A 67 9.83 -16.28 6.38
CA ALA A 67 9.40 -15.21 5.49
C ALA A 67 9.83 -15.42 4.04
N GLN A 68 10.73 -16.36 3.73
CA GLN A 68 11.33 -16.55 2.41
C GLN A 68 10.32 -16.49 1.27
N ARG A 69 9.26 -17.30 1.34
CA ARG A 69 8.22 -17.35 0.30
C ARG A 69 7.45 -16.03 0.16
N ILE A 70 7.19 -15.37 1.29
CA ILE A 70 6.46 -14.09 1.33
C ILE A 70 7.34 -12.98 0.75
N LEU A 71 8.63 -12.94 1.10
CA LEU A 71 9.58 -11.97 0.57
C LEU A 71 9.74 -12.12 -0.94
N THR A 72 9.92 -13.34 -1.45
CA THR A 72 9.98 -13.58 -2.90
C THR A 72 8.75 -13.03 -3.62
N GLU A 73 7.56 -13.26 -3.07
CA GLU A 73 6.31 -12.75 -3.64
C GLU A 73 6.23 -11.21 -3.60
N ILE A 74 6.64 -10.60 -2.50
CA ILE A 74 6.71 -9.14 -2.36
C ILE A 74 7.67 -8.55 -3.40
N HIS A 75 8.89 -9.08 -3.52
CA HIS A 75 9.87 -8.60 -4.49
C HIS A 75 9.34 -8.72 -5.92
N ASN A 76 8.72 -9.86 -6.27
CA ASN A 76 8.13 -10.05 -7.60
C ASN A 76 7.02 -9.04 -7.90
N ARG A 77 6.08 -8.84 -6.97
CA ARG A 77 4.97 -7.88 -7.16
C ARG A 77 5.44 -6.44 -7.26
N LEU A 78 6.41 -6.05 -6.44
CA LEU A 78 7.02 -4.73 -6.52
C LEU A 78 7.77 -4.54 -7.84
N GLN A 79 8.50 -5.56 -8.29
CA GLN A 79 9.20 -5.52 -9.58
C GLN A 79 8.22 -5.34 -10.75
N PHE A 80 7.11 -6.09 -10.79
CA PHE A 80 6.12 -5.92 -11.85
C PHE A 80 5.52 -4.51 -11.89
N LEU A 81 5.28 -3.89 -10.73
CA LEU A 81 4.81 -2.51 -10.66
C LEU A 81 5.86 -1.50 -11.17
N LEU A 82 7.14 -1.77 -10.93
CA LEU A 82 8.24 -0.96 -11.48
C LEU A 82 8.37 -1.13 -12.99
N ASP A 83 8.25 -2.36 -13.50
CA ASP A 83 8.37 -2.67 -14.93
C ASP A 83 7.28 -1.98 -15.77
N VAL A 84 6.07 -1.82 -15.19
CA VAL A 84 4.98 -1.05 -15.83
C VAL A 84 5.04 0.46 -15.51
N GLY A 85 6.12 0.94 -14.90
CA GLY A 85 6.37 2.37 -14.67
C GLY A 85 5.49 3.01 -13.60
N LEU A 86 5.06 2.25 -12.59
CA LEU A 86 4.22 2.76 -11.48
C LEU A 86 5.02 3.04 -10.20
N GLY A 87 6.35 3.11 -10.28
CA GLY A 87 7.25 3.26 -9.12
C GLY A 87 6.98 4.48 -8.23
N TYR A 88 6.42 5.56 -8.77
CA TYR A 88 6.11 6.80 -8.04
C TYR A 88 4.85 6.70 -7.17
N LEU A 89 4.01 5.68 -7.36
CA LEU A 89 2.80 5.49 -6.57
C LEU A 89 3.14 4.88 -5.20
N THR A 90 2.24 5.07 -4.24
CA THR A 90 2.28 4.41 -2.93
C THR A 90 1.18 3.36 -2.84
N LEU A 91 1.36 2.34 -2.01
CA LEU A 91 0.33 1.30 -1.81
C LEU A 91 -0.93 1.85 -1.11
N ASN A 92 -0.82 2.94 -0.36
CA ASN A 92 -1.95 3.59 0.30
C ASN A 92 -2.77 4.52 -0.63
N ARG A 93 -2.35 4.68 -1.90
CA ARG A 93 -3.07 5.52 -2.88
C ARG A 93 -4.48 4.97 -3.13
N LEU A 94 -5.48 5.85 -3.10
CA LEU A 94 -6.87 5.47 -3.35
C LEU A 94 -7.09 5.09 -4.83
N SER A 95 -7.63 3.91 -5.09
CA SER A 95 -7.87 3.40 -6.45
C SER A 95 -8.74 4.33 -7.31
N ASN A 96 -9.70 5.03 -6.69
CA ASN A 96 -10.59 5.97 -7.38
C ASN A 96 -9.92 7.31 -7.75
N THR A 97 -8.64 7.50 -7.40
CA THR A 97 -7.84 8.69 -7.76
C THR A 97 -6.79 8.38 -8.82
N LEU A 98 -6.76 7.14 -9.31
CA LEU A 98 -5.90 6.72 -10.40
C LEU A 98 -6.50 7.16 -11.73
N SER A 99 -5.62 7.52 -12.65
CA SER A 99 -5.96 7.70 -14.07
C SER A 99 -6.33 6.35 -14.71
N GLY A 100 -7.00 6.42 -15.86
CA GLY A 100 -7.34 5.23 -16.64
C GLY A 100 -6.10 4.42 -17.03
N GLY A 101 -5.03 5.10 -17.45
CA GLY A 101 -3.76 4.45 -17.81
C GLY A 101 -3.08 3.77 -16.62
N GLU A 102 -3.06 4.40 -15.44
CA GLU A 102 -2.52 3.78 -14.22
C GLU A 102 -3.32 2.54 -13.84
N SER A 103 -4.65 2.63 -13.85
CA SER A 103 -5.52 1.50 -13.53
C SER A 103 -5.31 0.32 -14.47
N GLN A 104 -5.14 0.58 -15.77
CA GLN A 104 -4.84 -0.44 -16.76
C GLN A 104 -3.48 -1.11 -16.51
N ARG A 105 -2.45 -0.33 -16.18
CA ARG A 105 -1.11 -0.89 -15.87
C ARG A 105 -1.09 -1.69 -14.57
N ILE A 106 -1.86 -1.29 -13.56
CA ILE A 106 -2.04 -2.10 -12.33
C ILE A 106 -2.69 -3.44 -12.66
N ASN A 107 -3.75 -3.44 -13.48
CA ASN A 107 -4.41 -4.69 -13.89
C ASN A 107 -3.48 -5.61 -14.68
N LEU A 108 -2.62 -5.04 -15.53
CA LEU A 108 -1.59 -5.78 -16.24
C LEU A 108 -0.57 -6.40 -15.26
N ALA A 109 -0.04 -5.61 -14.33
CA ALA A 109 0.89 -6.10 -13.31
C ALA A 109 0.27 -7.21 -12.45
N THR A 110 -1.02 -7.12 -12.13
CA THR A 110 -1.77 -8.13 -11.35
C THR A 110 -2.01 -9.42 -12.14
N SER A 111 -2.07 -9.34 -13.46
CA SER A 111 -2.28 -10.51 -14.32
C SER A 111 -0.98 -11.27 -14.62
N LEU A 112 0.16 -10.58 -14.54
CA LEU A 112 1.49 -11.13 -14.79
C LEU A 112 2.17 -11.69 -13.53
N GLY A 113 1.72 -11.28 -12.33
CA GLY A 113 2.25 -11.73 -11.03
C GLY A 113 1.20 -12.17 -10.04
#